data_AF-A0A7G5LQP1-F1
#
_entry.id   AF-A0A7G5LQP1-F1
#
_cell.length_a   1.000
_cell.length_b   1.000
_cell.length_c   1.000
_cell.angle_alpha   90.00
_cell.angle_beta   90.00
_cell.angle_gamma   90.00
#
_symmetry.space_group_name_H-M   'P 1'
#
loop_
_entity.id
_entity.type
_entity.pdbx_description
1 polymer ?
#
loop_
_entity_poly.entity_id
_entity_poly.type
_entity_poly.pdbx_seq_one_letter_code
_entity_poly.pdbx_strand_id
1 'polypeptide(L)'
;MRLLRASDDRLAVQVSVLVDKALALSTASPALRTRVDALLAAIYTWLPLPHRHAVLERWIDSGTKTSAARWLKAMASDPSLFDATAIFDYWLVSNSIPAAKILAYQAEPAFLDEVLARLVARCSEGWIISKAALRATSVPPDVWPVLRQNHPATYAYLCAVLGRNIPEEEAIALFQDTKSSILDEQRRLVIWSIGQMGLFSVLDHLADNFLGSSPTR
;
A
#
# COMPACT_ATOMS: atom_id res chain seq x y z
N MET A 1 24.86 23.51 1.32
CA MET A 1 24.68 23.42 2.78
C MET A 1 25.87 22.68 3.39
N ARG A 2 26.87 23.42 3.89
CA ARG A 2 28.15 22.91 4.43
C ARG A 2 28.51 23.69 5.72
N LEU A 3 27.56 23.85 6.64
CA LEU A 3 27.74 24.65 7.87
C LEU A 3 27.33 23.95 9.17
N LEU A 4 27.23 22.62 9.17
CA LEU A 4 27.03 21.78 10.37
C LEU A 4 28.01 20.60 10.32
N ARG A 5 29.32 20.87 10.43
CA ARG A 5 30.33 19.80 10.53
C ARG A 5 31.39 20.03 11.60
N ALA A 6 31.24 21.04 12.45
CA ALA A 6 32.27 21.40 13.43
C ALA A 6 31.74 21.75 14.83
N SER A 7 30.42 21.78 15.03
CA SER A 7 29.77 22.00 16.33
C SER A 7 29.15 20.73 16.92
N ASP A 8 29.30 19.59 16.26
CA ASP A 8 28.22 18.59 16.21
C ASP A 8 28.36 17.41 17.18
N ASP A 9 29.55 17.06 17.66
CA ASP A 9 29.70 15.82 18.43
C ASP A 9 29.09 15.90 19.83
N ARG A 10 29.29 17.01 20.54
CA ARG A 10 28.76 17.15 21.91
C ARG A 10 27.23 17.24 21.94
N LEU A 11 26.64 17.97 20.99
CA LEU A 11 25.19 18.09 20.89
C LEU A 11 24.56 16.78 20.40
N ALA A 12 25.18 16.09 19.44
CA ALA A 12 24.73 14.76 19.02
C ALA A 12 24.78 13.73 20.16
N VAL A 13 25.85 13.76 20.99
CA VAL A 13 25.95 12.93 22.19
C VAL A 13 24.85 13.26 23.20
N GLN A 14 24.59 14.55 23.45
CA GLN A 14 23.52 14.96 24.37
C GLN A 14 22.13 14.55 23.88
N VAL A 15 21.85 14.70 22.59
CA VAL A 15 20.58 14.25 21.98
C VAL A 15 20.45 12.73 22.09
N SER A 16 21.53 11.98 21.84
CA SER A 16 21.54 10.51 21.97
C SER A 16 21.22 10.08 23.40
N VAL A 17 21.87 10.69 24.41
CA VAL A 17 21.58 10.42 25.83
C VAL A 17 20.13 10.74 26.20
N LEU A 18 19.55 11.81 25.64
CA LEU A 18 18.14 12.14 25.87
C LEU A 18 17.19 11.13 25.23
N VAL A 19 17.54 10.61 24.05
CA VAL A 19 16.79 9.55 23.38
C VAL A 19 16.84 8.28 24.21
N ASP A 20 18.01 7.86 24.67
CA ASP A 20 18.15 6.66 25.52
C ASP A 20 17.30 6.78 26.79
N LYS A 21 17.34 7.95 27.44
CA LYS A 21 16.47 8.23 28.60
C LYS A 21 15.00 8.17 28.23
N ALA A 22 14.59 8.74 27.09
CA ALA A 22 13.21 8.72 26.63
C ALA A 22 12.73 7.29 26.29
N LEU A 23 13.59 6.48 25.66
CA LEU A 23 13.35 5.07 25.38
C LEU A 23 13.23 4.24 26.67
N ALA A 24 14.00 4.58 27.71
CA ALA A 24 13.93 3.93 29.02
C ALA A 24 12.72 4.34 29.87
N LEU A 25 11.99 5.41 29.51
CA LEU A 25 10.81 5.83 30.27
C LEU A 25 9.68 4.79 30.16
N SER A 26 9.18 4.38 31.33
CA SER A 26 8.03 3.50 31.46
C SER A 26 6.80 4.06 30.73
N THR A 27 6.17 3.19 29.95
CA THR A 27 4.99 3.50 29.14
C THR A 27 3.67 3.24 29.88
N ALA A 28 3.73 2.97 31.18
CA ALA A 28 2.55 2.68 32.01
C ALA A 28 1.52 3.83 32.00
N SER A 29 1.98 5.08 31.86
CA SER A 29 1.09 6.25 31.68
C SER A 29 0.83 6.53 30.18
N PRO A 30 -0.43 6.45 29.70
CA PRO A 30 -0.77 6.73 28.31
C PRO A 30 -0.41 8.15 27.86
N ALA A 31 -0.56 9.14 28.75
CA ALA A 31 -0.22 10.53 28.48
C ALA A 31 1.30 10.72 28.31
N LEU A 32 2.10 10.08 29.17
CA LEU A 32 3.56 10.14 29.07
C LEU A 32 4.04 9.43 27.79
N ARG A 33 3.53 8.24 27.50
CA ARG A 33 3.83 7.51 26.25
C ARG A 33 3.57 8.37 25.02
N THR A 34 2.40 9.03 24.95
CA THR A 34 2.04 9.90 23.83
C THR A 34 3.03 11.05 23.66
N ARG A 35 3.46 11.69 24.76
CA ARG A 35 4.45 12.79 24.73
C ARG A 35 5.83 12.30 24.30
N VAL A 36 6.27 11.15 24.82
CA VAL A 36 7.54 10.53 24.43
C VAL A 36 7.53 10.16 22.96
N ASP A 37 6.49 9.50 22.47
CA ASP A 37 6.39 9.11 21.05
C ASP A 37 6.32 10.33 20.12
N ALA A 38 5.67 11.42 20.55
CA ALA A 38 5.66 12.67 19.81
C ALA A 38 7.05 13.31 19.75
N LEU A 39 7.79 13.32 20.86
CA LEU A 39 9.17 13.82 20.91
C LEU A 39 10.08 12.99 20.00
N LEU A 40 10.05 11.66 20.13
CA LEU A 40 10.85 10.75 19.31
C LEU A 40 10.52 10.91 17.82
N ALA A 41 9.24 11.06 17.47
CA ALA A 41 8.84 11.27 16.08
C ALA A 41 9.33 12.61 15.53
N ALA A 42 9.35 13.66 16.35
CA ALA A 42 9.82 14.98 15.94
C ALA A 42 11.31 15.01 15.63
N ILE A 43 12.11 14.19 16.35
CA ILE A 43 13.57 14.16 16.21
C ILE A 43 14.10 12.99 15.38
N TYR A 44 13.25 12.04 15.00
CA TYR A 44 13.61 10.76 14.39
C TYR A 44 14.63 10.88 13.24
N THR A 45 14.39 11.79 12.30
CA THR A 45 15.24 11.94 11.10
C THR A 45 16.63 12.48 11.38
N TRP A 46 16.86 13.05 12.57
CA TRP A 46 18.16 13.56 13.01
C TRP A 46 18.93 12.56 13.88
N LEU A 47 18.33 11.41 14.20
CA LEU A 47 18.95 10.42 15.05
C LEU A 47 19.97 9.56 14.29
N PRO A 48 21.08 9.15 14.94
CA PRO A 48 21.96 8.12 14.41
C PRO A 48 21.19 6.82 14.14
N LEU A 49 21.64 6.04 13.16
CA LEU A 49 20.97 4.81 12.73
C LEU A 49 20.60 3.85 13.89
N PRO A 50 21.47 3.58 14.89
CA PRO A 50 21.11 2.71 16.01
C PRO A 50 19.92 3.22 16.83
N HIS A 51 19.81 4.54 17.03
CA HIS A 51 18.72 5.14 17.79
C HIS A 51 17.42 5.16 16.97
N ARG A 52 17.50 5.36 15.65
CA ARG A 52 16.34 5.24 14.76
C ARG A 52 15.76 3.82 14.83
N HIS A 53 16.62 2.80 14.75
CA HIS A 53 16.22 1.41 14.92
C HIS A 53 15.54 1.18 16.27
N ALA A 54 16.13 1.62 17.38
CA ALA A 54 15.54 1.46 18.72
C ALA A 54 14.17 2.17 18.87
N VAL A 55 13.98 3.31 18.20
CA VAL A 55 12.67 4.00 18.17
C VAL A 55 11.64 3.20 17.38
N LEU A 56 12.02 2.58 16.26
CA LEU A 56 11.13 1.71 15.49
C LEU A 56 10.68 0.50 16.33
N GLU A 57 11.62 -0.20 16.97
CA GLU A 57 11.34 -1.33 17.88
C GLU A 57 10.35 -0.93 18.96
N ARG A 58 10.58 0.21 19.63
CA ARG A 58 9.66 0.72 20.64
C ARG A 58 8.25 0.96 20.08
N TRP A 59 8.13 1.56 18.90
CA TRP A 59 6.81 1.87 18.34
C TRP A 59 6.02 0.63 17.96
N ILE A 60 6.68 -0.39 17.38
CA ILE A 60 6.01 -1.64 17.05
C ILE A 60 5.62 -2.43 18.31
N ASP A 61 6.52 -2.51 19.31
CA ASP A 61 6.30 -3.21 20.57
C ASP A 61 5.18 -2.60 21.42
N SER A 62 4.96 -1.29 21.29
CA SER A 62 3.92 -0.60 22.07
C SER A 62 2.49 -1.10 21.77
N GLY A 63 2.27 -1.75 20.62
CA GLY A 63 0.99 -2.34 20.23
C GLY A 63 -0.15 -1.34 20.01
N THR A 64 0.10 -0.03 20.07
CA THR A 64 -0.95 0.98 19.90
C THR A 64 -1.10 1.39 18.44
N LYS A 65 -2.34 1.68 17.99
CA LYS A 65 -2.61 2.16 16.63
C LYS A 65 -1.80 3.41 16.26
N THR A 66 -1.64 4.34 17.20
CA THR A 66 -0.92 5.60 16.98
C THR A 66 0.57 5.35 16.80
N SER A 67 1.17 4.48 17.60
CA SER A 67 2.59 4.12 17.47
C SER A 67 2.83 3.30 16.19
N ALA A 68 1.95 2.37 15.85
CA ALA A 68 2.02 1.65 14.58
C ALA A 68 1.93 2.59 13.36
N ALA A 69 1.10 3.64 13.42
CA ALA A 69 1.05 4.65 12.37
C ALA A 69 2.37 5.44 12.24
N ARG A 70 3.03 5.76 13.37
CA ARG A 70 4.37 6.39 13.37
C ARG A 70 5.43 5.46 12.82
N TRP A 71 5.41 4.20 13.24
CA TRP A 71 6.30 3.15 12.75
C TRP A 71 6.18 2.97 11.23
N LEU A 72 4.96 2.80 10.70
CA LEU A 72 4.74 2.71 9.25
C LEU A 72 5.21 3.96 8.50
N LYS A 73 4.94 5.15 9.04
CA LYS A 73 5.40 6.40 8.44
C LYS A 73 6.92 6.47 8.40
N ALA A 74 7.60 6.10 9.49
CA ALA A 74 9.04 6.11 9.59
C ALA A 74 9.67 5.09 8.63
N MET A 75 9.21 3.83 8.66
CA MET A 75 9.59 2.78 7.72
C MET A 75 9.49 3.24 6.26
N ALA A 76 8.37 3.86 5.88
CA ALA A 76 8.15 4.32 4.52
C ALA A 76 9.03 5.53 4.09
N SER A 77 9.63 6.23 5.06
CA SER A 77 10.42 7.44 4.83
C SER A 77 11.93 7.23 5.04
N ASP A 78 12.34 6.06 5.53
CA ASP A 78 13.70 5.76 5.93
C ASP A 78 14.24 4.54 5.16
N PRO A 79 14.80 4.74 3.95
CA PRO A 79 15.29 3.63 3.12
C PRO A 79 16.34 2.76 3.80
N SER A 80 17.09 3.30 4.76
CA SER A 80 18.13 2.56 5.48
C SER A 80 17.58 1.56 6.49
N LEU A 81 16.32 1.73 6.89
CA LEU A 81 15.64 0.88 7.88
C LEU A 81 14.35 0.27 7.35
N PHE A 82 14.04 0.47 6.06
CA PHE A 82 12.87 -0.13 5.44
C PHE A 82 12.96 -1.66 5.50
N ASP A 83 11.94 -2.29 6.08
CA ASP A 83 11.83 -3.73 6.20
C ASP A 83 10.46 -4.19 5.66
N ALA A 84 10.47 -4.75 4.45
CA ALA A 84 9.26 -5.26 3.81
C ALA A 84 8.65 -6.45 4.58
N THR A 85 9.49 -7.31 5.17
CA THR A 85 9.04 -8.49 5.92
C THR A 85 8.29 -8.05 7.16
N ALA A 86 8.86 -7.14 7.95
CA ALA A 86 8.20 -6.62 9.15
C ALA A 86 6.86 -5.92 8.83
N ILE A 87 6.80 -5.14 7.75
CA ILE A 87 5.56 -4.48 7.30
C ILE A 87 4.52 -5.50 6.84
N PHE A 88 4.96 -6.56 6.16
CA PHE A 88 4.08 -7.64 5.73
C PHE A 88 3.52 -8.43 6.90
N ASP A 89 4.33 -8.81 7.88
CA ASP A 89 3.88 -9.49 9.10
C ASP A 89 2.89 -8.64 9.89
N TYR A 90 3.18 -7.35 10.03
CA TYR A 90 2.25 -6.40 10.63
C TYR A 90 0.92 -6.35 9.85
N TRP A 91 0.97 -6.28 8.52
CA TRP A 91 -0.23 -6.27 7.67
C TRP A 91 -1.03 -7.57 7.80
N LEU A 92 -0.38 -8.73 7.90
CA LEU A 92 -1.05 -10.03 8.06
C LEU A 92 -1.88 -10.09 9.34
N VAL A 93 -1.44 -9.44 10.41
CA VAL A 93 -2.16 -9.39 11.69
C VAL A 93 -3.23 -8.29 11.68
N SER A 94 -2.88 -7.10 11.21
CA SER A 94 -3.70 -5.91 11.40
C SER A 94 -4.65 -5.58 10.25
N ASN A 95 -4.43 -6.17 9.06
CA ASN A 95 -5.04 -5.78 7.79
C ASN A 95 -4.97 -4.26 7.49
N SER A 96 -3.87 -3.61 7.87
CA SER A 96 -3.69 -2.16 7.72
C SER A 96 -3.53 -1.77 6.25
N ILE A 97 -4.50 -1.02 5.70
CA ILE A 97 -4.42 -0.46 4.34
C ILE A 97 -3.13 0.36 4.13
N PRO A 98 -2.70 1.24 5.06
CA PRO A 98 -1.41 1.91 4.96
C PRO A 98 -0.21 0.95 4.82
N ALA A 99 -0.20 -0.18 5.51
CA ALA A 99 0.89 -1.16 5.41
C ALA A 99 0.91 -1.83 4.04
N ALA A 100 -0.26 -2.30 3.56
CA ALA A 100 -0.39 -2.85 2.21
C ALA A 100 0.05 -1.87 1.12
N LYS A 101 -0.31 -0.58 1.29
CA LYS A 101 0.12 0.50 0.39
C LYS A 101 1.64 0.64 0.38
N ILE A 102 2.28 0.67 1.55
CA ILE A 102 3.74 0.83 1.63
C ILE A 102 4.44 -0.34 0.92
N LEU A 103 4.00 -1.58 1.14
CA LEU A 103 4.52 -2.76 0.44
C LEU A 103 4.40 -2.61 -1.07
N ALA A 104 3.18 -2.34 -1.57
CA ALA A 104 2.93 -2.21 -3.00
C ALA A 104 3.78 -1.12 -3.67
N TYR A 105 4.15 -0.05 -2.95
CA TYR A 105 4.90 1.07 -3.51
C TYR A 105 6.41 0.97 -3.33
N GLN A 106 6.90 0.30 -2.29
CA GLN A 106 8.30 0.37 -1.88
C GLN A 106 9.00 -0.99 -1.80
N ALA A 107 8.29 -2.10 -1.56
CA ALA A 107 8.93 -3.41 -1.50
C ALA A 107 9.59 -3.77 -2.83
N GLU A 108 10.69 -4.51 -2.80
CA GLU A 108 11.40 -4.97 -3.98
C GLU A 108 10.52 -5.90 -4.85
N PRO A 109 10.70 -5.93 -6.19
CA PRO A 109 9.93 -6.80 -7.08
C PRO A 109 9.89 -8.27 -6.66
N ALA A 110 11.05 -8.83 -6.27
CA ALA A 110 11.15 -10.23 -5.83
C ALA A 110 10.32 -10.50 -4.56
N PHE A 111 10.28 -9.56 -3.62
CA PHE A 111 9.43 -9.68 -2.44
C PHE A 111 7.95 -9.62 -2.82
N LEU A 112 7.58 -8.75 -3.77
CA LEU A 112 6.21 -8.68 -4.28
C LEU A 112 5.78 -9.98 -4.96
N ASP A 113 6.66 -10.65 -5.70
CA ASP A 113 6.38 -11.96 -6.31
C ASP A 113 5.94 -12.99 -5.25
N GLU A 114 6.58 -12.98 -4.08
CA GLU A 114 6.28 -13.91 -2.97
C GLU A 114 4.96 -13.60 -2.27
N VAL A 115 4.61 -12.32 -2.11
CA VAL A 115 3.46 -11.89 -1.30
C VAL A 115 2.21 -11.55 -2.11
N LEU A 116 2.30 -11.46 -3.43
CA LEU A 116 1.21 -10.97 -4.30
C LEU A 116 -0.08 -11.79 -4.13
N ALA A 117 0.03 -13.12 -4.10
CA ALA A 117 -1.14 -13.99 -3.91
C ALA A 117 -1.86 -13.68 -2.59
N ARG A 118 -1.10 -13.38 -1.54
CA ARG A 118 -1.65 -13.01 -0.23
C ARG A 118 -2.30 -11.64 -0.25
N LEU A 119 -1.69 -10.66 -0.92
CA LEU A 119 -2.26 -9.33 -1.15
C LEU A 119 -3.61 -9.43 -1.86
N VAL A 120 -3.68 -10.17 -2.96
CA VAL A 120 -4.93 -10.37 -3.72
C VAL A 120 -6.02 -11.06 -2.90
N ALA A 121 -5.65 -12.00 -2.03
CA ALA A 121 -6.62 -12.73 -1.22
C ALA A 121 -7.19 -11.93 -0.04
N ARG A 122 -6.48 -10.90 0.46
CA ARG A 122 -6.84 -10.23 1.74
C ARG A 122 -7.02 -8.72 1.64
N CYS A 123 -6.42 -8.05 0.65
CA CYS A 123 -6.51 -6.61 0.51
C CYS A 123 -7.83 -6.23 -0.17
N SER A 124 -8.58 -5.30 0.43
CA SER A 124 -9.82 -4.79 -0.18
C SER A 124 -9.57 -3.84 -1.35
N GLU A 125 -8.36 -3.28 -1.44
CA GLU A 125 -8.04 -2.13 -2.28
C GLU A 125 -7.43 -2.57 -3.62
N GLY A 126 -8.28 -2.65 -4.65
CA GLY A 126 -7.86 -3.04 -6.00
C GLY A 126 -6.71 -2.19 -6.57
N TRP A 127 -6.65 -0.89 -6.25
CA TRP A 127 -5.56 0.00 -6.70
C TRP A 127 -4.22 -0.28 -6.01
N ILE A 128 -4.21 -0.86 -4.80
CA ILE A 128 -2.98 -1.32 -4.12
C ILE A 128 -2.51 -2.60 -4.81
N ILE A 129 -3.45 -3.51 -5.06
CA ILE A 129 -3.18 -4.77 -5.75
C ILE A 129 -2.62 -4.53 -7.14
N SER A 130 -3.22 -3.63 -7.94
CA SER A 130 -2.72 -3.30 -9.26
C SER A 130 -1.30 -2.74 -9.20
N LYS A 131 -1.02 -1.87 -8.23
CA LYS A 131 0.31 -1.30 -8.06
C LYS A 131 1.37 -2.36 -7.70
N ALA A 132 1.02 -3.31 -6.83
CA ALA A 132 1.88 -4.43 -6.48
C ALA A 132 2.12 -5.33 -7.69
N ALA A 133 1.06 -5.74 -8.39
CA ALA A 133 1.14 -6.62 -9.56
C ALA A 133 1.99 -6.03 -10.70
N LEU A 134 1.90 -4.72 -10.95
CA LEU A 134 2.70 -4.04 -11.97
C LEU A 134 4.18 -3.86 -11.60
N ARG A 135 4.54 -4.01 -10.32
CA ARG A 135 5.92 -3.93 -9.83
C ARG A 135 6.54 -5.30 -9.57
N ALA A 136 5.72 -6.32 -9.38
CA ALA A 136 6.14 -7.71 -9.37
C ALA A 136 6.77 -8.07 -10.73
N THR A 137 7.64 -9.06 -10.74
CA THR A 137 8.27 -9.56 -11.96
C THR A 137 7.24 -10.26 -12.84
N SER A 138 6.28 -10.95 -12.22
CA SER A 138 5.16 -11.58 -12.92
C SER A 138 3.95 -11.77 -12.00
N VAL A 139 2.76 -11.91 -12.60
CA VAL A 139 1.55 -12.31 -11.86
C VAL A 139 1.35 -13.83 -12.02
N PRO A 140 1.44 -14.62 -10.94
CA PRO A 140 1.29 -16.07 -11.00
C PRO A 140 -0.04 -16.51 -11.64
N PRO A 141 -0.07 -17.60 -12.44
CA PRO A 141 -1.28 -18.06 -13.14
C PRO A 141 -2.50 -18.29 -12.23
N ASP A 142 -2.28 -18.76 -11.02
CA ASP A 142 -3.28 -19.06 -9.98
C ASP A 142 -3.84 -17.80 -9.28
N VAL A 143 -3.16 -16.66 -9.40
CA VAL A 143 -3.63 -15.37 -8.86
C VAL A 143 -4.74 -14.74 -9.73
N TRP A 144 -4.72 -15.00 -11.04
CA TRP A 144 -5.67 -14.40 -11.99
C TRP A 144 -7.15 -14.74 -11.71
N PRO A 145 -7.53 -16.01 -11.44
CA PRO A 145 -8.91 -16.33 -11.06
C PRO A 145 -9.36 -15.59 -9.79
N VAL A 146 -8.47 -15.46 -8.80
CA VAL A 146 -8.78 -14.76 -7.54
C VAL A 146 -8.96 -13.26 -7.78
N LEU A 147 -8.10 -12.65 -8.62
CA LEU A 147 -8.24 -11.27 -9.06
C LEU A 147 -9.58 -11.03 -9.76
N ARG A 148 -9.96 -11.90 -10.71
CA ARG A 148 -11.23 -11.81 -11.43
C ARG A 148 -12.41 -11.83 -10.47
N GLN A 149 -12.39 -12.77 -9.52
CA GLN A 149 -13.49 -12.99 -8.57
C GLN A 149 -13.62 -11.84 -7.57
N ASN A 150 -12.51 -11.38 -6.98
CA ASN A 150 -12.54 -10.44 -5.86
C ASN A 150 -12.42 -8.98 -6.30
N HIS A 151 -11.75 -8.72 -7.43
CA HIS A 151 -11.43 -7.39 -7.93
C HIS A 151 -11.58 -7.29 -9.47
N PRO A 152 -12.79 -7.48 -10.02
CA PRO A 152 -13.02 -7.57 -11.47
C PRO A 152 -12.50 -6.36 -12.26
N ALA A 153 -12.67 -5.14 -11.73
CA ALA A 153 -12.13 -3.94 -12.38
C ALA A 153 -10.59 -3.88 -12.37
N THR A 154 -9.96 -4.39 -11.31
CA THR A 154 -8.49 -4.49 -11.23
C THR A 154 -7.95 -5.57 -12.15
N TYR A 155 -8.66 -6.71 -12.24
CA TYR A 155 -8.37 -7.76 -13.22
C TYR A 155 -8.40 -7.20 -14.65
N ALA A 156 -9.48 -6.52 -15.03
CA ALA A 156 -9.62 -5.91 -16.36
C ALA A 156 -8.47 -4.94 -16.66
N TYR A 157 -8.15 -4.07 -15.70
CA TYR A 157 -7.05 -3.13 -15.80
C TYR A 157 -5.69 -3.82 -16.00
N LEU A 158 -5.40 -4.87 -15.22
CA LEU A 158 -4.15 -5.62 -15.35
C LEU A 158 -4.06 -6.36 -16.67
N CYS A 159 -5.17 -6.92 -17.17
CA CYS A 159 -5.20 -7.53 -18.50
C CYS A 159 -4.85 -6.51 -19.59
N ALA A 160 -5.45 -5.32 -19.54
CA ALA A 160 -5.17 -4.25 -20.49
C ALA A 160 -3.70 -3.80 -20.44
N VAL A 161 -3.16 -3.55 -19.25
CA VAL A 161 -1.80 -3.02 -19.10
C VAL A 161 -0.72 -4.06 -19.40
N LEU A 162 -0.96 -5.34 -19.05
CA LEU A 162 -0.01 -6.43 -19.28
C LEU A 162 -0.20 -7.13 -20.63
N GLY A 163 -1.12 -6.65 -21.48
CA GLY A 163 -1.36 -7.20 -22.82
C GLY A 163 -1.95 -8.60 -22.82
N ARG A 164 -2.74 -8.96 -21.79
CA ARG A 164 -3.42 -10.25 -21.71
C ARG A 164 -4.77 -10.16 -22.42
N ASN A 165 -4.96 -11.01 -23.42
CA ASN A 165 -6.23 -11.11 -24.13
C ASN A 165 -7.28 -11.83 -23.29
N ILE A 166 -8.52 -11.33 -23.33
CA ILE A 166 -9.71 -11.98 -22.78
C ILE A 166 -10.78 -12.07 -23.89
N PRO A 167 -11.63 -13.11 -23.90
CA PRO A 167 -12.72 -13.21 -24.86
C PRO A 167 -13.81 -12.16 -24.58
N GLU A 168 -14.60 -11.82 -25.60
CA GLU A 168 -15.65 -10.81 -25.52
C GLU A 168 -16.68 -11.13 -24.43
N GLU A 169 -17.09 -12.40 -24.32
CA GLU A 169 -18.01 -12.90 -23.30
C GLU A 169 -17.50 -12.62 -21.88
N GLU A 170 -16.19 -12.79 -21.68
CA GLU A 170 -15.53 -12.53 -20.41
C GLU A 170 -15.51 -11.03 -20.09
N ALA A 171 -15.29 -10.18 -21.10
CA ALA A 171 -15.31 -8.73 -20.97
C ALA A 171 -16.71 -8.20 -20.61
N ILE A 172 -17.76 -8.74 -21.22
CA ILE A 172 -19.16 -8.42 -20.89
C ILE A 172 -19.44 -8.83 -19.44
N ALA A 173 -19.04 -10.04 -19.03
CA ALA A 173 -19.21 -10.51 -17.66
C ALA A 173 -18.49 -9.60 -16.64
N LEU A 174 -17.27 -9.12 -16.93
CA LEU A 174 -16.56 -8.20 -16.05
C LEU A 174 -17.32 -6.89 -15.79
N PHE A 175 -17.98 -6.36 -16.82
CA PHE A 175 -18.80 -5.16 -16.68
C PHE A 175 -20.02 -5.41 -15.78
N GLN A 176 -20.67 -6.57 -15.94
CA GLN A 176 -21.84 -6.97 -15.17
C GLN A 176 -21.50 -7.31 -13.71
N ASP A 177 -20.39 -8.01 -13.47
CA ASP A 177 -19.91 -8.43 -12.16
C ASP A 177 -19.42 -7.23 -11.31
N THR A 178 -19.09 -6.11 -11.94
CA THR A 178 -18.65 -4.90 -11.26
C THR A 178 -19.84 -4.13 -10.68
N LYS A 179 -19.89 -4.06 -9.35
CA LYS A 179 -20.99 -3.45 -8.58
C LYS A 179 -21.30 -2.03 -9.05
N SER A 180 -22.57 -1.79 -9.36
CA SER A 180 -23.14 -0.45 -9.52
C SER A 180 -23.18 0.26 -8.16
N SER A 181 -22.26 1.18 -7.89
CA SER A 181 -22.39 2.09 -6.75
C SER A 181 -21.92 3.50 -7.11
N ILE A 182 -22.22 4.44 -6.21
CA ILE A 182 -22.54 5.87 -6.41
C ILE A 182 -21.46 6.72 -7.12
N LEU A 183 -20.25 6.19 -7.33
CA LEU A 183 -19.24 6.79 -8.19
C LEU A 183 -18.73 5.69 -9.12
N ASP A 184 -19.17 5.74 -10.37
CA ASP A 184 -19.01 4.80 -11.48
C ASP A 184 -17.54 4.46 -11.88
N GLU A 185 -16.57 4.67 -11.00
CA GLU A 185 -15.13 4.57 -11.25
C GLU A 185 -14.69 3.15 -11.62
N GLN A 186 -15.22 2.11 -10.96
CA GLN A 186 -14.85 0.73 -11.27
C GLN A 186 -15.37 0.29 -12.65
N ARG A 187 -16.60 0.66 -13.00
CA ARG A 187 -17.17 0.40 -14.33
C ARG A 187 -16.46 1.20 -15.41
N ARG A 188 -16.14 2.48 -15.15
CA ARG A 188 -15.30 3.30 -16.04
C ARG A 188 -13.93 2.67 -16.26
N LEU A 189 -13.32 2.10 -15.21
CA LEU A 189 -12.06 1.39 -15.33
C LEU A 189 -12.19 0.14 -16.20
N VAL A 190 -13.27 -0.63 -16.06
CA VAL A 190 -13.57 -1.77 -16.94
C VAL A 190 -13.76 -1.31 -18.39
N ILE A 191 -14.61 -0.31 -18.64
CA ILE A 191 -14.85 0.25 -19.99
C ILE A 191 -13.53 0.71 -20.61
N TRP A 192 -12.71 1.46 -19.86
CA TRP A 192 -11.41 1.92 -20.31
C TRP A 192 -10.51 0.74 -20.68
N SER A 193 -10.48 -0.29 -19.84
CA SER A 193 -9.66 -1.49 -20.06
C SER A 193 -10.10 -2.26 -21.31
N ILE A 194 -11.42 -2.42 -21.52
CA ILE A 194 -12.00 -3.04 -22.72
C ILE A 194 -11.59 -2.27 -23.98
N GLY A 195 -11.64 -0.93 -23.94
CA GLY A 195 -11.18 -0.08 -25.03
C GLY A 195 -9.67 -0.21 -25.29
N GLN A 196 -8.84 -0.27 -24.25
CA GLN A 196 -7.40 -0.49 -24.41
C GLN A 196 -7.06 -1.85 -25.03
N MET A 197 -7.90 -2.87 -24.78
CA MET A 197 -7.76 -4.19 -25.39
C MET A 197 -8.33 -4.27 -26.82
N GLY A 198 -8.93 -3.18 -27.35
CA GLY A 198 -9.47 -3.13 -28.71
C GLY A 198 -10.79 -3.87 -28.91
N LEU A 199 -11.52 -4.17 -27.83
CA LEU A 199 -12.78 -4.91 -27.87
C LEU A 199 -13.98 -3.98 -28.18
N PHE A 200 -13.96 -3.33 -29.34
CA PHE A 200 -14.96 -2.31 -29.73
C PHE A 200 -16.38 -2.88 -29.87
N SER A 201 -16.52 -4.11 -30.37
CA SER A 201 -17.78 -4.86 -30.43
C SER A 201 -18.46 -4.95 -29.05
N VAL A 202 -17.67 -5.20 -28.00
CA VAL A 202 -18.15 -5.22 -26.62
C VAL A 202 -18.57 -3.83 -26.17
N LEU A 203 -17.83 -2.78 -26.50
CA LEU A 203 -18.21 -1.40 -26.15
C LEU A 203 -19.51 -0.97 -26.81
N ASP A 204 -19.72 -1.30 -28.09
CA ASP A 204 -20.97 -1.04 -28.80
C ASP A 204 -22.14 -1.80 -28.15
N HIS A 205 -21.93 -3.09 -27.85
CA HIS A 205 -22.91 -3.89 -27.12
C HIS A 205 -23.27 -3.30 -25.75
N LEU A 206 -22.27 -2.79 -25.01
CA LEU A 206 -22.49 -2.12 -23.72
C LEU A 206 -23.24 -0.80 -23.89
N ALA A 207 -22.93 -0.03 -24.94
CA ALA A 207 -23.61 1.22 -25.25
C ALA A 207 -25.09 1.00 -25.52
N ASP A 208 -25.43 0.02 -26.35
CA ASP A 208 -26.80 -0.27 -26.77
C ASP A 208 -27.67 -0.87 -25.67
N ASN A 209 -27.09 -1.69 -24.79
CA ASN A 209 -27.87 -2.51 -23.83
C ASN A 209 -27.79 -2.04 -22.38
N PHE A 210 -26.76 -1.26 -22.01
CA PHE A 210 -26.50 -0.91 -20.61
C PHE A 210 -26.25 0.57 -20.37
N LEU A 211 -25.78 1.32 -21.37
CA LEU A 211 -25.46 2.76 -21.25
C LEU A 211 -26.48 3.67 -21.97
N GLY A 212 -27.34 3.12 -22.85
CA GLY A 212 -28.53 3.77 -23.41
C GLY A 212 -29.81 3.16 -22.80
N SER A 213 -30.62 3.91 -22.07
CA SER A 213 -31.52 4.92 -22.61
C SER A 213 -31.48 6.23 -21.80
N SER A 214 -30.93 7.29 -22.39
CA SER A 214 -31.43 8.65 -22.12
C SER A 214 -32.43 9.02 -23.21
N PRO A 215 -33.69 9.32 -22.87
CA PRO A 215 -34.62 9.87 -23.84
C PRO A 215 -34.12 11.24 -24.27
N THR A 216 -34.01 11.43 -25.59
CA THR A 216 -33.88 12.72 -26.23
C THR A 216 -35.02 13.66 -25.83
N ARG A 217 -34.61 14.86 -25.39
CA ARG A 217 -35.35 16.14 -25.28
C ARG A 217 -36.32 16.32 -24.13
#